data_AF-A0A8J7XAF1-F1
#
_entry.id   AF-A0A8J7XAF1-F1
#
_cell.length_a   1.000
_cell.length_b   1.000
_cell.length_c   1.000
_cell.angle_alpha   90.00
_cell.angle_beta   90.00
_cell.angle_gamma   90.00
#
_symmetry.space_group_name_H-M   'P 1'
#
loop_
_entity.id
_entity.type
_entity.pdbx_description
1 polymer ?
#
loop_
_entity_poly.entity_id
_entity_poly.type
_entity_poly.pdbx_seq_one_letter_code
_entity_poly.pdbx_strand_id
1 'polypeptide(L)'
;MNSKKEESEGDISLEEFFKKQLSPCFEETKRQRNLDELVGHCRYSNSLLDILSKMSKEMPMGKLSNSFIYMRLFELIKQLTIWDLHICCGAYHNAIRDMRYSIEAILKAYYIDTRHPDSNLECKLEILKEIDYLHGNKLIKNIEIEFKDEMKEVYKELCQYVHPSSTEFEADFRKDKNKSSLIVDKWCSRASFTFDEELFDGCMRLRRDILTICVFVAMSCLNGEVPTKTLSKLVEEIGSGTLEVDV
;
A
#
# COMPACT_ATOMS: atom_id res chain seq x y z
N MET A 1 38.97 -22.10 37.76
CA MET A 1 37.52 -22.09 37.46
C MET A 1 37.12 -20.64 37.24
N ASN A 2 37.06 -20.20 35.97
CA ASN A 2 36.60 -18.87 35.60
C ASN A 2 35.11 -18.98 35.27
N SER A 3 34.24 -18.57 36.21
CA SER A 3 32.83 -18.36 35.89
C SER A 3 32.72 -17.07 35.08
N LYS A 4 32.56 -17.20 33.76
CA LYS A 4 32.05 -16.10 32.95
C LYS A 4 30.64 -15.78 33.44
N LYS A 5 30.46 -14.59 34.00
CA LYS A 5 29.14 -13.99 34.16
C LYS A 5 28.60 -13.74 32.76
N GLU A 6 27.60 -14.51 32.36
CA GLU A 6 26.69 -14.09 31.30
C GLU A 6 25.91 -12.91 31.87
N GLU A 7 26.26 -11.70 31.44
CA GLU A 7 25.40 -10.54 31.63
C GLU A 7 24.16 -10.79 30.78
N SER A 8 23.02 -10.99 31.45
CA SER A 8 21.72 -11.03 30.79
C SER A 8 21.53 -9.70 30.05
N GLU A 9 21.46 -9.75 28.72
CA GLU A 9 20.97 -8.64 27.91
C GLU A 9 19.60 -8.23 28.48
N GLY A 10 19.56 -7.07 29.14
CA GLY A 10 18.35 -6.56 29.76
C GLY A 10 17.30 -6.32 28.69
N ASP A 11 16.11 -6.88 28.88
CA ASP A 11 14.94 -6.62 28.04
C ASP A 11 14.73 -5.10 27.94
N ILE A 12 15.12 -4.53 26.80
CA ILE A 12 14.80 -3.14 26.48
C ILE A 12 13.29 -3.06 26.36
N SER A 13 12.67 -2.16 27.13
CA SER A 13 11.22 -1.97 27.03
C SER A 13 10.84 -1.54 25.60
N LEU A 14 9.68 -2.00 25.12
CA LEU A 14 9.17 -1.66 23.79
C LEU A 14 9.15 -0.13 23.57
N GLU A 15 8.81 0.63 24.62
CA GLU A 15 8.79 2.09 24.62
C GLU A 15 10.18 2.70 24.38
N GLU A 16 11.20 2.15 25.02
CA GLU A 16 12.58 2.61 24.88
C GLU A 16 13.16 2.24 23.51
N PHE A 17 12.78 1.09 22.95
CA PHE A 17 13.07 0.73 21.57
C PHE A 17 12.47 1.75 20.59
N PHE A 18 11.17 2.07 20.73
CA PHE A 18 10.50 3.04 19.87
C PHE A 18 11.13 4.43 19.93
N LYS A 19 11.41 4.93 21.14
CA LYS A 19 12.06 6.23 21.35
C LYS A 19 13.45 6.28 20.72
N LYS A 20 14.24 5.21 20.86
CA LYS A 20 15.63 5.18 20.40
C LYS A 20 15.76 4.97 18.88
N GLN A 21 14.89 4.16 18.30
CA GLN A 21 15.01 3.76 16.89
C GLN A 21 14.13 4.60 15.94
N LEU A 22 12.90 4.93 16.32
CA LEU A 22 11.96 5.60 15.40
C LEU A 22 11.97 7.12 15.53
N SER A 23 12.10 7.64 16.76
CA SER A 23 12.00 9.08 17.02
C SER A 23 13.01 9.91 16.21
N PRO A 24 14.28 9.50 16.03
CA PRO A 24 15.24 10.31 15.27
C PRO A 24 14.86 10.46 13.80
N CYS A 25 14.39 9.38 13.17
CA CYS A 25 13.95 9.41 11.77
C CYS A 25 12.65 10.20 11.60
N PHE A 26 11.73 10.08 12.56
CA PHE A 26 10.50 10.85 12.55
C PHE A 26 10.77 12.36 12.66
N GLU A 27 11.64 12.77 13.59
CA GLU A 27 12.03 14.17 13.73
C GLU A 27 12.82 14.67 12.52
N GLU A 28 13.68 13.84 11.92
CA GLU A 28 14.39 14.23 10.70
C GLU A 28 13.43 14.37 9.51
N THR A 29 12.47 13.46 9.33
CA THR A 29 11.41 13.57 8.31
C THR A 29 10.64 14.86 8.50
N LYS A 30 10.24 15.17 9.73
CA LYS A 30 9.55 16.41 10.09
C LYS A 30 10.42 17.67 9.89
N ARG A 31 11.74 17.56 10.05
CA ARG A 31 12.69 18.65 9.81
C ARG A 31 12.88 18.91 8.31
N GLN A 32 12.93 17.84 7.51
CA GLN A 32 13.22 17.90 6.09
C GLN A 32 11.97 18.12 5.22
N ARG A 33 10.78 17.80 5.72
CA ARG A 33 9.52 17.94 4.99
C ARG A 33 8.54 18.83 5.75
N ASN A 34 7.76 19.62 5.01
CA ASN A 34 6.75 20.46 5.62
C ASN A 34 5.63 19.58 6.17
N LEU A 35 5.27 19.78 7.44
CA LEU A 35 4.16 19.07 8.08
C LEU A 35 2.85 19.24 7.28
N ASP A 36 2.66 20.38 6.62
CA ASP A 36 1.49 20.66 5.78
C ASP A 36 1.43 19.76 4.53
N GLU A 37 2.58 19.35 4.00
CA GLU A 37 2.66 18.43 2.86
C GLU A 37 2.21 17.04 3.29
N LEU A 38 2.72 16.55 4.43
CA LEU A 38 2.29 15.30 5.05
C LEU A 38 0.77 15.31 5.36
N VAL A 39 0.25 16.42 5.90
CA VAL A 39 -1.19 16.59 6.15
C VAL A 39 -1.99 16.64 4.85
N GLY A 40 -1.44 17.22 3.77
CA GLY A 40 -2.03 17.21 2.44
C GLY A 40 -2.29 15.79 1.93
N HIS A 41 -1.36 14.86 2.19
CA HIS A 41 -1.53 13.44 1.84
C HIS A 41 -2.61 12.73 2.66
N CYS A 42 -2.89 13.17 3.88
CA CYS A 42 -4.02 12.67 4.67
C CYS A 42 -5.39 13.04 4.06
N ARG A 43 -5.48 14.13 3.28
CA ARG A 43 -6.74 14.56 2.65
C ARG A 43 -7.25 13.55 1.61
N TYR A 44 -6.36 12.84 0.91
CA TYR A 44 -6.75 11.78 -0.03
C TYR A 44 -7.50 10.62 0.65
N SER A 45 -7.23 10.37 1.94
CA SER A 45 -7.95 9.36 2.72
C SER A 45 -9.42 9.76 2.95
N ASN A 46 -9.73 11.06 2.98
CA ASN A 46 -11.12 11.53 3.12
C ASN A 46 -11.95 11.17 1.88
N SER A 47 -11.38 11.25 0.68
CA SER A 47 -12.09 10.86 -0.54
C SER A 47 -12.50 9.38 -0.52
N LEU A 48 -11.67 8.49 0.05
CA LEU A 48 -12.07 7.10 0.25
C LEU A 48 -13.21 6.96 1.27
N LEU A 49 -13.21 7.75 2.34
CA LEU A 49 -14.31 7.77 3.31
C LEU A 49 -15.61 8.26 2.68
N ASP A 50 -15.55 9.29 1.85
CA ASP A 50 -16.70 9.82 1.13
C ASP A 50 -17.28 8.78 0.17
N ILE A 51 -16.41 8.07 -0.56
CA ILE A 51 -16.83 6.97 -1.44
C ILE A 51 -17.44 5.82 -0.66
N LEU A 52 -16.83 5.41 0.45
CA LEU A 52 -17.40 4.36 1.31
C LEU A 52 -18.75 4.79 1.89
N SER A 53 -18.90 6.05 2.27
CA SER A 53 -20.18 6.62 2.69
C SER A 53 -21.21 6.53 1.57
N LYS A 54 -20.83 6.90 0.34
CA LYS A 54 -21.69 6.80 -0.84
C LYS A 54 -22.11 5.35 -1.12
N MET A 55 -21.17 4.41 -1.16
CA MET A 55 -21.44 2.96 -1.28
C MET A 55 -22.42 2.48 -0.22
N SER A 56 -22.25 2.89 1.03
CA SER A 56 -23.15 2.48 2.12
C SER A 56 -24.58 3.01 1.97
N LYS A 57 -24.75 4.17 1.31
CA LYS A 57 -26.06 4.79 1.08
C LYS A 57 -26.76 4.23 -0.16
N GLU A 58 -26.01 3.94 -1.21
CA GLU A 58 -26.57 3.54 -2.52
C GLU A 58 -26.74 2.02 -2.66
N MET A 59 -25.92 1.22 -1.99
CA MET A 59 -26.02 -0.23 -2.07
C MET A 59 -27.06 -0.76 -1.08
N PRO A 60 -27.94 -1.70 -1.49
CA PRO A 60 -28.80 -2.42 -0.55
C PRO A 60 -27.95 -3.13 0.52
N MET A 61 -28.40 -3.10 1.78
CA MET A 61 -27.65 -3.64 2.92
C MET A 61 -27.15 -5.08 2.70
N GLY A 62 -27.99 -5.94 2.08
CA GLY A 62 -27.61 -7.33 1.76
C GLY A 62 -26.53 -7.45 0.67
N LYS A 63 -26.44 -6.49 -0.26
CA LYS A 63 -25.34 -6.43 -1.23
C LYS A 63 -24.08 -5.87 -0.60
N LEU A 64 -24.22 -4.81 0.21
CA LEU A 64 -23.11 -4.19 0.93
C LEU A 64 -22.40 -5.18 1.87
N SER A 65 -23.16 -5.96 2.65
CA SER A 65 -22.62 -6.95 3.57
C SER A 65 -21.92 -8.12 2.88
N ASN A 66 -22.21 -8.35 1.60
CA ASN A 66 -21.59 -9.38 0.77
C ASN A 66 -20.53 -8.80 -0.20
N SER A 67 -20.22 -7.50 -0.14
CA SER A 67 -19.25 -6.87 -1.02
C SER A 67 -17.84 -7.02 -0.46
N PHE A 68 -17.01 -7.81 -1.14
CA PHE A 68 -15.59 -7.92 -0.82
C PHE A 68 -14.87 -6.59 -1.01
N ILE A 69 -15.20 -5.83 -2.06
CA ILE A 69 -14.52 -4.57 -2.34
C ILE A 69 -14.78 -3.55 -1.24
N TYR A 70 -16.03 -3.44 -0.76
CA TYR A 70 -16.38 -2.54 0.34
C TYR A 70 -15.58 -2.86 1.61
N MET A 71 -15.50 -4.14 1.99
CA MET A 71 -14.71 -4.55 3.15
C MET A 71 -13.21 -4.27 2.98
N ARG A 72 -12.65 -4.54 1.79
CA ARG A 72 -11.22 -4.28 1.53
C ARG A 72 -10.91 -2.78 1.54
N LEU A 73 -11.78 -1.95 1.00
CA LEU A 73 -11.65 -0.48 1.07
C LEU A 73 -11.76 0.03 2.50
N PHE A 74 -12.64 -0.56 3.31
CA PHE A 74 -12.73 -0.22 4.73
C PHE A 74 -11.45 -0.60 5.50
N GLU A 75 -10.90 -1.80 5.24
CA GLU A 75 -9.62 -2.23 5.81
C GLU A 75 -8.46 -1.33 5.34
N LEU A 76 -8.48 -0.89 4.08
CA LEU A 76 -7.46 -0.01 3.51
C LEU A 76 -7.31 1.27 4.34
N ILE A 77 -8.39 1.88 4.82
CA ILE A 77 -8.31 3.08 5.68
C ILE A 77 -7.38 2.88 6.87
N LYS A 78 -7.45 1.71 7.52
CA LYS A 78 -6.56 1.38 8.64
C LYS A 78 -5.12 1.17 8.18
N GLN A 79 -4.95 0.55 7.01
CA GLN A 79 -3.63 0.32 6.43
C GLN A 79 -2.94 1.62 6.01
N LEU A 80 -3.68 2.65 5.59
CA LEU A 80 -3.08 3.96 5.27
C LEU A 80 -2.31 4.54 6.46
N THR A 81 -2.87 4.46 7.67
CA THR A 81 -2.16 4.92 8.89
C THR A 81 -0.88 4.12 9.14
N ILE A 82 -0.90 2.81 8.85
CA ILE A 82 0.28 1.94 8.99
C ILE A 82 1.33 2.32 7.95
N TRP A 83 0.93 2.61 6.71
CA TRP A 83 1.85 3.09 5.68
C TRP A 83 2.47 4.41 6.06
N ASP A 84 1.66 5.36 6.53
CA ASP A 84 2.13 6.69 6.93
C ASP A 84 3.14 6.57 8.09
N LEU A 85 2.87 5.67 9.05
CA LEU A 85 3.82 5.36 10.11
C LEU A 85 5.13 4.77 9.56
N HIS A 86 5.05 3.77 8.67
CA HIS A 86 6.24 3.17 8.07
C HIS A 86 7.08 4.21 7.31
N ILE A 87 6.44 5.07 6.51
CA ILE A 87 7.11 6.11 5.73
C ILE A 87 7.77 7.13 6.65
N CYS A 88 7.05 7.65 7.65
CA CYS A 88 7.58 8.67 8.56
C CYS A 88 8.71 8.15 9.45
N CYS A 89 8.78 6.84 9.68
CA CYS A 89 9.82 6.21 10.47
C CYS A 89 10.98 5.66 9.63
N GLY A 90 11.00 5.87 8.31
CA GLY A 90 12.07 5.38 7.44
C GLY A 90 11.96 3.89 7.05
N ALA A 91 10.88 3.22 7.45
CA ALA A 91 10.59 1.82 7.09
C ALA A 91 9.96 1.70 5.68
N TYR A 92 10.54 2.38 4.69
CA TYR A 92 9.97 2.53 3.34
C TYR A 92 9.67 1.21 2.65
N HIS A 93 10.58 0.22 2.76
CA HIS A 93 10.36 -1.10 2.16
C HIS A 93 9.16 -1.85 2.76
N ASN A 94 8.88 -1.66 4.05
CA ASN A 94 7.67 -2.21 4.66
C ASN A 94 6.44 -1.51 4.11
N ALA A 95 6.46 -0.18 4.01
CA ALA A 95 5.37 0.59 3.41
C ALA A 95 5.06 0.11 1.98
N ILE A 96 6.09 -0.02 1.13
CA ILE A 96 5.95 -0.45 -0.27
C ILE A 96 5.41 -1.89 -0.37
N ARG A 97 5.89 -2.80 0.49
CA ARG A 97 5.37 -4.17 0.56
C ARG A 97 3.90 -4.19 0.94
N ASP A 98 3.50 -3.43 1.96
CA ASP A 98 2.12 -3.40 2.45
C ASP A 98 1.17 -2.72 1.43
N MET A 99 1.67 -1.70 0.74
CA MET A 99 1.03 -1.08 -0.43
C MET A 99 0.76 -2.09 -1.54
N ARG A 100 1.75 -2.92 -1.90
CA ARG A 100 1.59 -4.01 -2.88
C ARG A 100 0.52 -5.01 -2.44
N TYR A 101 0.52 -5.43 -1.18
CA TYR A 101 -0.48 -6.37 -0.70
C TYR A 101 -1.89 -5.80 -0.74
N SER A 102 -2.06 -4.53 -0.41
CA SER A 102 -3.39 -3.90 -0.41
C SER A 102 -3.93 -3.70 -1.81
N ILE A 103 -3.12 -3.26 -2.78
CA ILE A 103 -3.60 -3.15 -4.17
C ILE A 103 -3.98 -4.51 -4.73
N GLU A 104 -3.21 -5.58 -4.47
CA GLU A 104 -3.59 -6.94 -4.86
C GLU A 104 -4.90 -7.39 -4.22
N ALA A 105 -5.07 -7.12 -2.92
CA ALA A 105 -6.29 -7.49 -2.18
C ALA A 105 -7.53 -6.75 -2.71
N ILE A 106 -7.41 -5.46 -3.01
CA ILE A 106 -8.46 -4.64 -3.63
C ILE A 106 -8.83 -5.18 -5.01
N LEU A 107 -7.84 -5.46 -5.85
CA LEU A 107 -8.06 -5.98 -7.20
C LEU A 107 -8.68 -7.39 -7.20
N LYS A 108 -8.24 -8.28 -6.29
CA LYS A 108 -8.88 -9.61 -6.11
C LYS A 108 -10.34 -9.46 -5.65
N ALA A 109 -10.61 -8.58 -4.70
CA ALA A 109 -11.97 -8.31 -4.24
C ALA A 109 -12.86 -7.77 -5.35
N TYR A 110 -12.37 -6.82 -6.14
CA TYR A 110 -13.09 -6.31 -7.31
C TYR A 110 -13.37 -7.42 -8.34
N TYR A 111 -12.36 -8.25 -8.65
CA TYR A 111 -12.52 -9.39 -9.56
C TYR A 111 -13.63 -10.34 -9.10
N ILE A 112 -13.66 -10.68 -7.81
CA ILE A 112 -14.67 -11.58 -7.24
C ILE A 112 -16.05 -10.93 -7.27
N ASP A 113 -16.17 -9.68 -6.82
CA ASP A 113 -17.45 -8.99 -6.75
C ASP A 113 -18.08 -8.76 -8.14
N THR A 114 -17.25 -8.56 -9.17
CA THR A 114 -17.73 -8.39 -10.55
C THR A 114 -18.10 -9.71 -11.22
N ARG A 115 -17.36 -10.80 -10.98
CA ARG A 115 -17.65 -12.12 -11.56
C ARG A 115 -18.75 -12.89 -10.83
N HIS A 116 -18.97 -12.58 -9.55
CA HIS A 116 -19.91 -13.27 -8.67
C HIS A 116 -20.76 -12.28 -7.85
N PRO A 117 -21.52 -11.38 -8.51
CA PRO A 117 -22.21 -10.28 -7.84
C PRO A 117 -23.29 -10.74 -6.86
N ASP A 118 -23.93 -11.88 -7.14
CA ASP A 118 -25.03 -12.43 -6.33
C ASP A 118 -24.59 -13.50 -5.32
N SER A 119 -23.29 -13.83 -5.29
CA SER A 119 -22.75 -14.79 -4.32
C SER A 119 -22.69 -14.19 -2.92
N ASN A 120 -22.99 -15.01 -1.92
CA ASN A 120 -22.78 -14.65 -0.52
C ASN A 120 -21.29 -14.65 -0.14
N LEU A 121 -21.00 -14.12 1.04
CA LEU A 121 -19.63 -14.00 1.57
C LEU A 121 -18.87 -15.34 1.62
N GLU A 122 -19.51 -16.41 2.06
CA GLU A 122 -18.89 -17.73 2.21
C GLU A 122 -18.46 -18.30 0.86
N CYS A 123 -19.34 -18.24 -0.15
CA CYS A 123 -19.02 -18.66 -1.51
C CYS A 123 -17.86 -17.83 -2.10
N LYS A 124 -17.86 -16.52 -1.87
CA LYS A 124 -16.76 -15.64 -2.30
C LYS A 124 -15.43 -15.98 -1.63
N LEU A 125 -15.44 -16.44 -0.38
CA LEU A 125 -14.23 -16.90 0.31
C LEU A 125 -13.68 -18.20 -0.27
N GLU A 126 -14.54 -19.14 -0.66
CA GLU A 126 -14.09 -20.35 -1.36
C GLU A 126 -13.52 -20.02 -2.74
N ILE A 127 -14.18 -19.14 -3.50
CA ILE A 127 -13.65 -18.65 -4.79
C ILE A 127 -12.29 -17.98 -4.61
N LEU A 128 -12.11 -17.17 -3.55
CA LEU A 128 -10.83 -16.52 -3.26
C LEU A 128 -9.69 -17.53 -3.10
N LYS A 129 -9.95 -18.68 -2.47
CA LYS A 129 -8.96 -19.77 -2.33
C LYS A 129 -8.64 -20.40 -3.68
N GLU A 130 -9.64 -20.60 -4.53
CA GLU A 130 -9.46 -21.18 -5.87
C GLU A 130 -8.64 -20.28 -6.79
N ILE A 131 -8.77 -18.95 -6.65
CA ILE A 131 -8.06 -17.97 -7.48
C ILE A 131 -6.75 -17.48 -6.84
N ASP A 132 -6.20 -18.17 -5.84
CA ASP A 132 -4.99 -17.68 -5.16
C ASP A 132 -3.77 -17.55 -6.10
N TYR A 133 -3.74 -18.36 -7.16
CA TYR A 133 -2.75 -18.29 -8.24
C TYR A 133 -2.85 -17.00 -9.09
N LEU A 134 -3.94 -16.23 -8.97
CA LEU A 134 -4.19 -15.01 -9.72
C LEU A 134 -3.63 -13.79 -8.98
N HIS A 135 -2.37 -13.46 -9.25
CA HIS A 135 -1.68 -12.30 -8.67
C HIS A 135 -1.00 -11.44 -9.75
N GLY A 136 -0.69 -10.20 -9.36
CA GLY A 136 0.03 -9.22 -10.18
C GLY A 136 -0.50 -9.04 -11.59
N ASN A 137 0.40 -9.10 -12.58
CA ASN A 137 0.02 -8.88 -13.99
C ASN A 137 -1.05 -9.86 -14.49
N LYS A 138 -1.12 -11.09 -13.96
CA LYS A 138 -2.18 -12.03 -14.34
C LYS A 138 -3.53 -11.55 -13.83
N LEU A 139 -3.60 -11.07 -12.59
CA LEU A 139 -4.80 -10.48 -12.01
C LEU A 139 -5.26 -9.25 -12.79
N ILE A 140 -4.37 -8.28 -13.01
CA ILE A 140 -4.70 -7.02 -13.71
C ILE A 140 -5.23 -7.28 -15.12
N LYS A 141 -4.69 -8.29 -15.83
CA LYS A 141 -5.18 -8.66 -17.17
C LYS A 141 -6.62 -9.18 -17.16
N ASN A 142 -7.01 -9.93 -16.13
CA ASN A 142 -8.31 -10.60 -16.02
C ASN A 142 -9.43 -9.73 -15.45
N ILE A 143 -9.11 -8.57 -14.89
CA ILE A 143 -10.10 -7.61 -14.38
C ILE A 143 -10.71 -6.84 -15.56
N GLU A 144 -11.99 -6.49 -15.54
CA GLU A 144 -12.66 -5.71 -16.60
C GLU A 144 -12.78 -4.24 -16.20
N ILE A 145 -11.64 -3.53 -16.22
CA ILE A 145 -11.55 -2.14 -15.80
C ILE A 145 -10.77 -1.31 -16.83
N GLU A 146 -11.11 -0.03 -16.97
CA GLU A 146 -10.30 0.92 -17.73
C GLU A 146 -8.99 1.23 -16.97
N PHE A 147 -7.95 1.71 -17.67
CA PHE A 147 -6.63 2.05 -17.09
C PHE A 147 -5.79 0.87 -16.57
N LYS A 148 -5.90 -0.30 -17.19
CA LYS A 148 -5.05 -1.46 -16.84
C LYS A 148 -3.57 -1.20 -17.00
N ASP A 149 -3.17 -0.33 -17.92
CA ASP A 149 -1.75 -0.12 -18.22
C ASP A 149 -1.09 0.74 -17.13
N GLU A 150 -1.79 1.75 -16.63
CA GLU A 150 -1.40 2.54 -15.47
C GLU A 150 -1.31 1.65 -14.22
N MET A 151 -2.30 0.79 -13.99
CA MET A 151 -2.26 -0.18 -12.89
C MET A 151 -1.07 -1.14 -12.99
N LYS A 152 -0.72 -1.60 -14.21
CA LYS A 152 0.45 -2.46 -14.43
C LYS A 152 1.74 -1.74 -14.13
N GLU A 153 1.90 -0.47 -14.54
CA GLU A 153 3.12 0.28 -14.26
C GLU A 153 3.29 0.54 -12.76
N VAL A 154 2.24 0.97 -12.05
CA VAL A 154 2.27 1.11 -10.58
C VAL A 154 2.62 -0.21 -9.91
N TYR A 155 1.99 -1.31 -10.34
CA TYR A 155 2.25 -2.63 -9.76
C TYR A 155 3.68 -3.13 -10.04
N LYS A 156 4.20 -2.89 -11.25
CA LYS A 156 5.56 -3.22 -11.64
C LYS A 156 6.59 -2.44 -10.82
N GLU A 157 6.34 -1.15 -10.59
CA GLU A 157 7.16 -0.32 -9.70
C GLU A 157 7.17 -0.89 -8.27
N LEU A 158 6.00 -1.21 -7.68
CA LEU A 158 5.90 -1.85 -6.37
C LEU A 158 6.70 -3.16 -6.28
N CYS A 159 6.74 -3.94 -7.37
CA CYS A 159 7.49 -5.19 -7.41
C CYS A 159 9.02 -5.01 -7.40
N GLN A 160 9.52 -3.92 -7.99
CA GLN A 160 10.98 -3.64 -8.03
C GLN A 160 11.56 -3.49 -6.62
N TYR A 161 10.80 -2.92 -5.69
CA TYR A 161 11.25 -2.72 -4.32
C TYR A 161 11.19 -3.97 -3.44
N VAL A 162 10.36 -4.97 -3.79
CA VAL A 162 10.18 -6.20 -3.01
C VAL A 162 11.10 -7.32 -3.49
N HIS A 163 11.28 -7.45 -4.80
CA HIS A 163 12.13 -8.45 -5.42
C HIS A 163 13.16 -7.77 -6.32
N PRO A 164 14.35 -7.38 -5.79
CA PRO A 164 15.44 -7.00 -6.66
C PRO A 164 15.69 -8.17 -7.61
N SER A 165 15.84 -7.87 -8.89
CA SER A 165 16.02 -8.91 -9.90
C SER A 165 17.25 -9.76 -9.55
N SER A 166 17.26 -11.04 -9.97
CA SER A 166 18.44 -11.90 -9.77
C SER A 166 19.71 -11.27 -10.37
N THR A 167 19.57 -10.49 -11.44
CA THR A 167 20.64 -9.69 -12.05
C THR A 167 21.12 -8.52 -11.18
N GLU A 168 20.24 -7.78 -10.52
CA GLU A 168 20.62 -6.74 -9.56
C GLU A 168 21.25 -7.35 -8.31
N PHE A 169 20.69 -8.46 -7.83
CA PHE A 169 21.23 -9.22 -6.72
C PHE A 169 22.64 -9.74 -7.03
N GLU A 170 22.84 -10.33 -8.20
CA GLU A 170 24.14 -10.81 -8.65
C GLU A 170 25.12 -9.67 -8.95
N ALA A 171 24.67 -8.53 -9.47
CA ALA A 171 25.53 -7.38 -9.72
C ALA A 171 26.06 -6.79 -8.40
N ASP A 172 25.21 -6.68 -7.38
CA ASP A 172 25.61 -6.25 -6.04
C ASP A 172 26.55 -7.27 -5.37
N PHE A 173 26.28 -8.58 -5.52
CA PHE A 173 27.18 -9.64 -5.05
C PHE A 173 28.54 -9.69 -5.76
N ARG A 174 28.57 -9.44 -7.08
CA ARG A 174 29.78 -9.52 -7.90
C ARG A 174 30.68 -8.30 -7.74
N LYS A 175 30.12 -7.13 -7.45
CA LYS A 175 30.89 -5.89 -7.22
C LYS A 175 31.69 -5.93 -5.93
N ASP A 176 31.35 -6.78 -4.96
CA ASP A 176 31.98 -6.74 -3.64
C ASP A 176 32.24 -8.13 -3.01
N LYS A 177 33.05 -8.95 -3.69
CA LYS A 177 33.42 -10.32 -3.25
C LYS A 177 34.11 -10.41 -1.87
N ASN A 178 34.64 -9.30 -1.34
CA ASN A 178 35.33 -9.24 -0.05
C ASN A 178 34.46 -8.67 1.08
N LYS A 179 33.19 -8.38 0.82
CA LYS A 179 32.28 -7.65 1.71
C LYS A 179 30.90 -8.31 1.78
N SER A 180 30.86 -9.64 1.77
CA SER A 180 29.61 -10.40 1.95
C SER A 180 28.85 -10.02 3.22
N SER A 181 29.51 -9.50 4.28
CA SER A 181 28.80 -8.97 5.45
C SER A 181 28.07 -7.66 5.17
N LEU A 182 28.61 -6.76 4.34
CA LEU A 182 27.97 -5.47 3.99
C LEU A 182 26.72 -5.65 3.11
N ILE A 183 26.65 -6.71 2.32
CA ILE A 183 25.46 -7.05 1.55
C ILE A 183 24.37 -7.60 2.47
N VAL A 184 24.75 -8.46 3.43
CA VAL A 184 23.82 -8.88 4.49
C VAL A 184 23.38 -7.67 5.32
N ASP A 185 24.27 -6.73 5.64
CA ASP A 185 23.93 -5.50 6.35
C ASP A 185 23.01 -4.58 5.54
N LYS A 186 23.18 -4.48 4.20
CA LYS A 186 22.30 -3.74 3.28
C LYS A 186 20.92 -4.39 3.12
N TRP A 187 20.82 -5.70 3.32
CA TRP A 187 19.55 -6.42 3.32
C TRP A 187 18.88 -6.40 4.69
N CYS A 188 19.65 -6.49 5.77
CA CYS A 188 19.22 -6.23 7.14
C CYS A 188 18.80 -4.75 7.31
N SER A 189 19.40 -3.82 6.58
CA SER A 189 19.01 -2.41 6.53
C SER A 189 17.69 -2.18 5.78
N ARG A 190 17.01 -3.20 5.26
CA ARG A 190 15.59 -3.07 4.90
C ARG A 190 14.69 -2.86 6.11
N ALA A 191 15.22 -3.12 7.30
CA ALA A 191 14.68 -2.68 8.58
C ALA A 191 15.46 -1.49 9.18
N SER A 192 16.17 -0.70 8.35
CA SER A 192 16.79 0.54 8.81
C SER A 192 15.72 1.64 8.93
N PHE A 193 15.74 2.33 10.06
CA PHE A 193 14.91 3.48 10.34
C PHE A 193 15.73 4.74 10.08
N THR A 194 16.18 4.89 8.83
CA THR A 194 16.98 6.03 8.37
C THR A 194 16.24 6.78 7.30
N PHE A 195 16.24 8.10 7.38
CA PHE A 195 15.62 8.93 6.35
C PHE A 195 16.38 8.79 5.03
N ASP A 196 15.65 8.48 3.98
CA ASP A 196 16.12 8.40 2.60
C ASP A 196 15.14 9.19 1.73
N GLU A 197 15.63 10.26 1.14
CA GLU A 197 14.79 11.22 0.43
C GLU A 197 14.11 10.59 -0.81
N GLU A 198 14.85 9.79 -1.56
CA GLU A 198 14.36 9.16 -2.78
C GLU A 198 13.30 8.10 -2.47
N LEU A 199 13.53 7.28 -1.44
CA LEU A 199 12.56 6.29 -0.98
C LEU A 199 11.32 6.92 -0.34
N PHE A 200 11.49 8.02 0.39
CA PHE A 200 10.37 8.78 0.94
C PHE A 200 9.47 9.31 -0.20
N ASP A 201 10.05 10.04 -1.15
CA ASP A 201 9.29 10.62 -2.27
C ASP A 201 8.65 9.53 -3.15
N GLY A 202 9.36 8.42 -3.36
CA GLY A 202 8.84 7.22 -4.03
C GLY A 202 7.62 6.63 -3.31
N CYS A 203 7.67 6.48 -1.99
CA CYS A 203 6.53 6.00 -1.20
C CYS A 203 5.34 6.96 -1.28
N MET A 204 5.56 8.27 -1.20
CA MET A 204 4.48 9.27 -1.25
C MET A 204 3.80 9.28 -2.61
N ARG A 205 4.57 9.17 -3.70
CA ARG A 205 4.04 8.99 -5.06
C ARG A 205 3.21 7.72 -5.17
N LEU A 206 3.79 6.57 -4.80
CA LEU A 206 3.13 5.26 -4.89
C LEU A 206 1.83 5.22 -4.07
N ARG A 207 1.84 5.79 -2.86
CA ARG A 207 0.65 5.93 -2.01
C ARG A 207 -0.48 6.66 -2.74
N ARG A 208 -0.19 7.82 -3.33
CA ARG A 208 -1.18 8.61 -4.09
C ARG A 208 -1.72 7.83 -5.29
N ASP A 209 -0.83 7.19 -6.05
CA ASP A 209 -1.21 6.49 -7.28
C ASP A 209 -2.08 5.25 -6.94
N ILE A 210 -1.75 4.52 -5.87
CA ILE A 210 -2.58 3.42 -5.35
C ILE A 210 -3.93 3.91 -4.87
N LEU A 211 -3.98 4.99 -4.08
CA LEU A 211 -5.25 5.57 -3.62
C LEU A 211 -6.15 5.95 -4.79
N THR A 212 -5.56 6.48 -5.86
CA THR A 212 -6.29 6.81 -7.09
C THR A 212 -6.86 5.55 -7.74
N ILE A 213 -6.08 4.48 -7.85
CA ILE A 213 -6.56 3.19 -8.34
C ILE A 213 -7.70 2.67 -7.46
N CYS A 214 -7.59 2.75 -6.14
CA CYS A 214 -8.63 2.31 -5.21
C CYS A 214 -9.93 3.12 -5.38
N VAL A 215 -9.83 4.44 -5.49
CA VAL A 215 -10.97 5.32 -5.79
C VAL A 215 -11.62 4.91 -7.10
N PHE A 216 -10.83 4.70 -8.15
CA PHE A 216 -11.33 4.32 -9.46
C PHE A 216 -12.06 2.98 -9.45
N VAL A 217 -11.46 1.97 -8.80
CA VAL A 217 -12.06 0.64 -8.58
C VAL A 217 -13.39 0.77 -7.83
N ALA A 218 -13.43 1.57 -6.77
CA ALA A 218 -14.64 1.79 -5.98
C ALA A 218 -15.76 2.47 -6.79
N MET A 219 -15.42 3.51 -7.56
CA MET A 219 -16.36 4.19 -8.45
C MET A 219 -16.89 3.27 -9.56
N SER A 220 -16.05 2.38 -10.08
CA SER A 220 -16.44 1.36 -11.06
C SER A 220 -17.50 0.40 -10.51
N CYS A 221 -17.50 0.15 -9.20
CA CYS A 221 -18.54 -0.66 -8.55
C CYS A 221 -19.86 0.07 -8.34
N LEU A 222 -19.84 1.40 -8.19
CA LEU A 222 -21.04 2.21 -7.97
C LEU A 222 -21.85 2.41 -9.24
N ASN A 223 -21.17 2.80 -10.33
CA ASN A 223 -21.87 3.36 -11.49
C ASN A 223 -22.14 2.35 -12.62
N GLY A 224 -21.50 1.18 -12.62
CA GLY A 224 -21.53 0.23 -13.76
C GLY A 224 -20.83 0.77 -15.02
N GLU A 225 -20.81 2.08 -15.23
CA GLU A 225 -20.05 2.84 -16.21
C GLU A 225 -19.16 3.85 -15.47
N VAL A 226 -17.86 3.78 -15.71
CA VAL A 226 -16.88 4.70 -15.13
C VAL A 226 -17.02 6.07 -15.82
N PRO A 227 -16.97 7.20 -15.09
CA PRO A 227 -16.72 8.49 -15.74
C PRO A 227 -15.45 8.41 -16.58
N THR A 228 -15.55 8.66 -17.89
CA THR A 228 -14.46 8.64 -18.89
C THR A 228 -13.36 9.69 -18.66
N LYS A 229 -13.30 10.29 -17.46
CA LYS A 229 -12.21 11.18 -17.06
C LYS A 229 -10.93 10.36 -16.93
N THR A 230 -9.85 10.86 -17.52
CA THR A 230 -8.52 10.29 -17.42
C THR A 230 -8.08 10.23 -15.95
N LEU A 231 -7.39 9.17 -15.54
CA LEU A 231 -6.89 8.97 -14.18
C LEU A 231 -6.13 10.20 -13.65
N SER A 232 -5.35 10.88 -14.50
CA SER A 232 -4.64 12.13 -14.20
C SER A 232 -5.56 13.29 -13.80
N LYS A 233 -6.71 13.47 -14.47
CA LYS A 233 -7.68 14.50 -14.09
C LYS A 233 -8.37 14.18 -12.76
N LEU A 234 -8.64 12.89 -12.52
CA LEU A 234 -9.20 12.45 -11.24
C LEU A 234 -8.22 12.72 -10.10
N VAL A 235 -6.92 12.47 -10.31
CA VAL A 235 -5.84 12.81 -9.36
C VAL A 235 -5.81 14.32 -9.08
N GLU A 236 -5.90 15.15 -10.12
CA GLU A 236 -5.91 16.61 -9.97
C GLU A 236 -7.14 17.09 -9.19
N GLU A 237 -8.32 16.56 -9.48
CA GLU A 237 -9.57 16.90 -8.80
C GLU A 237 -9.58 16.43 -7.33
N ILE A 238 -9.10 15.22 -7.05
CA ILE A 238 -8.96 14.71 -5.67
C ILE A 238 -7.91 15.53 -4.91
N GLY A 239 -6.76 15.78 -5.53
CA GLY A 239 -5.64 16.50 -4.89
C GLY A 239 -5.93 17.96 -4.60
N SER A 240 -6.74 18.60 -5.43
CA SER A 240 -7.21 19.98 -5.21
C SER A 240 -8.45 20.05 -4.30
N GLY A 241 -9.04 18.91 -3.95
CA GLY A 241 -10.31 18.85 -3.21
C GLY A 241 -11.49 19.40 -3.99
N THR A 242 -11.37 19.53 -5.32
CA THR A 242 -12.42 20.02 -6.21
C THR A 242 -13.21 18.89 -6.86
N LEU A 243 -12.96 17.63 -6.46
CA LEU A 243 -13.81 16.52 -6.85
C LEU A 243 -15.19 16.72 -6.20
N GLU A 244 -16.04 17.49 -6.87
CA GLU A 244 -17.47 17.48 -6.63
C GLU A 244 -17.97 16.11 -7.10
N VAL A 245 -18.04 15.18 -6.16
CA VAL A 245 -18.85 14.00 -6.35
C VAL A 245 -20.28 14.52 -6.34
N ASP A 246 -20.88 14.72 -7.51
CA ASP A 246 -22.30 15.08 -7.61
C ASP A 246 -23.09 14.14 -6.68
N VAL A 247 -23.68 14.73 -5.64
CA VAL A 247 -24.46 14.09 -4.58
C VAL A 247 -25.90 13.98 -5.04
#